data_AF-A0A1I1QU14-F1
#
_entry.id   AF-A0A1I1QU14-F1
#
_cell.length_a   1.000
_cell.length_b   1.000
_cell.length_c   1.000
_cell.angle_alpha   90.00
_cell.angle_beta   90.00
_cell.angle_gamma   90.00
#
_symmetry.space_group_name_H-M   'P 1'
#
loop_
_entity.id
_entity.type
_entity.pdbx_description
1 polymer ?
#
loop_
_entity_poly.entity_id
_entity_poly.type
_entity_poly.pdbx_seq_one_letter_code
_entity_poly.pdbx_strand_id
1 'polypeptide(L)'
;MADEFVVNDAVFKVVDTTEISKLQTKAQELVGKFEDLKTTFNTINETLLESWQGEGADEYKYETDHILEKIGDMNSAVDALNTDGISNVRQSISDMDAELGEQIRKMANDETDGE
;
A
#
# COMPACT_ATOMS: atom_id res chain seq x y z
N MET A 1 -11.44 -17.46 -11.62
CA MET A 1 -10.80 -18.45 -12.51
C MET A 1 -9.76 -17.68 -13.30
N ALA A 2 -8.49 -18.07 -13.24
CA ALA A 2 -7.47 -17.44 -14.10
C ALA A 2 -7.78 -17.88 -15.54
N ASP A 3 -7.88 -16.92 -16.45
CA ASP A 3 -8.02 -17.18 -17.88
C ASP A 3 -6.68 -17.76 -18.38
N GLU A 4 -6.60 -19.08 -18.38
CA GLU A 4 -5.51 -19.86 -18.92
C GLU A 4 -5.85 -20.18 -20.38
N PHE A 5 -4.95 -19.86 -21.31
CA PHE A 5 -5.15 -20.20 -22.73
C PHE A 5 -3.85 -20.73 -23.34
N VAL A 6 -4.00 -21.65 -24.30
CA VAL A 6 -2.91 -22.45 -24.87
C VAL A 6 -2.53 -21.88 -26.25
N VAL A 7 -1.23 -21.72 -26.50
CA VAL A 7 -0.65 -21.34 -27.80
C VAL A 7 0.59 -22.19 -28.03
N ASN A 8 0.64 -22.96 -29.14
CA ASN A 8 1.78 -23.82 -29.52
C ASN A 8 2.38 -24.65 -28.37
N ASP A 9 1.56 -25.51 -27.76
CA ASP A 9 1.93 -26.36 -26.60
C ASP A 9 2.43 -25.61 -25.35
N ALA A 10 2.44 -24.27 -25.36
CA ALA A 10 2.74 -23.41 -24.23
C ALA A 10 1.46 -22.81 -23.63
N VAL A 11 1.42 -22.68 -22.31
CA VAL A 11 0.28 -22.15 -21.57
C VAL A 11 0.61 -20.75 -21.07
N PHE A 12 -0.13 -19.74 -21.52
CA PHE A 12 -0.02 -18.41 -20.92
C PHE A 12 -0.73 -18.39 -19.58
N LYS A 13 -0.02 -17.94 -18.55
CA LYS A 13 -0.52 -17.83 -17.19
C LYS A 13 -0.40 -16.40 -16.69
N VAL A 14 -1.56 -15.82 -16.39
CA VAL A 14 -1.69 -14.52 -15.74
C VAL A 14 -0.84 -14.44 -14.47
N VAL A 15 -0.09 -13.35 -14.32
CA VAL A 15 0.74 -13.10 -13.13
C VAL A 15 -0.13 -12.96 -11.88
N ASP A 16 0.21 -13.74 -10.85
CA ASP A 16 -0.43 -13.65 -9.54
C ASP A 16 0.12 -12.45 -8.75
N THR A 17 -0.73 -11.45 -8.51
CA THR A 17 -0.41 -10.25 -7.73
C THR A 17 -1.02 -10.26 -6.33
N THR A 18 -1.49 -11.42 -5.85
CA THR A 18 -2.20 -11.55 -4.57
C THR A 18 -1.37 -11.06 -3.38
N GLU A 19 -0.08 -11.42 -3.32
CA GLU A 19 0.80 -10.98 -2.22
C GLU A 19 1.05 -9.47 -2.23
N ILE A 20 1.09 -8.85 -3.43
CA ILE A 20 1.20 -7.39 -3.56
C ILE A 20 -0.09 -6.73 -3.04
N SER A 21 -1.26 -7.27 -3.40
CA SER A 21 -2.54 -6.78 -2.88
C SER A 21 -2.63 -6.91 -1.36
N LYS A 22 -2.15 -8.02 -0.77
CA LYS A 22 -2.10 -8.19 0.68
C LYS A 22 -1.19 -7.16 1.35
N LEU A 23 -0.05 -6.84 0.72
CA LEU A 23 0.85 -5.80 1.22
C LEU A 23 0.17 -4.43 1.22
N GLN A 24 -0.60 -4.10 0.17
CA GLN A 24 -1.36 -2.84 0.10
C GLN A 24 -2.36 -2.73 1.26
N THR A 25 -3.14 -3.79 1.49
CA THR A 25 -4.10 -3.83 2.60
C THR A 25 -3.41 -3.66 3.95
N LYS A 26 -2.29 -4.35 4.18
CA LYS A 26 -1.52 -4.21 5.43
C LYS A 26 -0.98 -2.79 5.65
N ALA A 27 -0.57 -2.11 4.58
CA ALA A 27 -0.11 -0.72 4.67
C ALA A 27 -1.26 0.22 5.09
N GLN A 28 -2.45 0.06 4.49
CA GLN A 28 -3.64 0.83 4.88
C GLN A 28 -4.08 0.55 6.31
N GLU A 29 -4.04 -0.71 6.74
CA GLU A 29 -4.32 -1.07 8.14
C GLU A 29 -3.31 -0.44 9.10
N LEU A 30 -2.04 -0.36 8.71
CA LEU A 30 -1.00 0.26 9.52
C LEU A 30 -1.22 1.78 9.65
N VAL A 31 -1.63 2.44 8.56
CA VAL A 31 -2.02 3.85 8.57
C VAL A 31 -3.12 4.11 9.60
N GLY A 32 -4.18 3.28 9.59
CA GLY A 32 -5.26 3.36 10.56
C GLY A 32 -4.77 3.20 12.01
N LYS A 33 -3.88 2.23 12.26
CA LYS A 33 -3.29 2.02 13.60
C LYS A 33 -2.46 3.21 14.08
N PHE A 34 -1.76 3.92 13.19
CA PHE A 34 -1.02 5.12 13.56
C PHE A 34 -1.95 6.28 13.91
N GLU A 35 -3.07 6.46 13.20
CA GLU A 35 -4.07 7.47 13.56
C GLU A 35 -4.75 7.16 14.91
N ASP A 36 -5.08 5.90 15.18
CA ASP A 36 -5.62 5.47 16.48
C ASP A 36 -4.62 5.73 17.62
N LEU A 37 -3.34 5.42 17.38
CA LEU A 37 -2.26 5.67 18.35
C LEU A 37 -2.10 7.17 18.61
N LYS A 38 -2.08 7.99 17.55
CA LYS A 38 -2.00 9.45 17.63
C LYS A 38 -3.15 10.02 18.47
N THR A 39 -4.38 9.57 18.19
CA THR A 39 -5.58 10.00 18.91
C THR A 39 -5.52 9.62 20.39
N THR A 40 -5.11 8.38 20.69
CA THR A 40 -4.99 7.89 22.07
C THR A 40 -3.91 8.64 22.83
N PHE A 41 -2.75 8.85 22.21
CA PHE A 41 -1.63 9.58 22.79
C PHE A 41 -2.01 11.03 23.07
N ASN A 42 -2.65 11.72 22.12
CA ASN A 42 -3.12 13.09 22.30
C ASN A 42 -4.10 13.21 23.48
N THR A 43 -5.11 12.33 23.53
CA THR A 43 -6.11 12.32 24.61
C THR A 43 -5.46 12.15 26.00
N ILE A 44 -4.48 11.25 26.12
CA ILE A 44 -3.77 11.01 27.38
C ILE A 44 -3.02 12.28 27.80
N ASN A 45 -2.32 12.92 26.87
CA ASN A 45 -1.50 14.09 27.16
C ASN A 45 -2.35 15.32 27.50
N GLU A 46 -3.45 15.53 26.78
CA GLU A 46 -4.43 16.58 27.08
C GLU A 46 -4.98 16.42 28.50
N THR A 47 -5.42 15.20 28.85
CA THR A 47 -5.95 14.90 30.20
C THR A 47 -4.92 15.17 31.29
N LEU A 48 -3.64 14.85 31.05
CA LEU A 48 -2.57 15.09 32.03
C LEU A 48 -2.30 16.59 32.20
N LEU A 49 -2.22 17.33 31.08
CA LEU A 49 -1.89 18.76 31.07
C LEU A 49 -3.04 19.65 31.57
N GLU A 50 -4.29 19.18 31.55
CA GLU A 50 -5.41 19.89 32.19
C GLU A 50 -5.16 20.16 33.68
N SER A 51 -4.52 19.22 34.38
CA SER A 51 -4.29 19.28 35.83
C SER A 51 -2.86 19.67 36.21
N TRP A 52 -1.90 19.60 35.28
CA TRP A 52 -0.50 19.89 35.52
C TRP A 52 -0.06 21.18 34.82
N GLN A 53 0.49 22.11 35.60
CA GLN A 53 0.89 23.44 35.13
C GLN A 53 2.31 23.78 35.59
N GLY A 54 2.95 24.73 34.90
CA GLY A 54 4.30 25.21 35.18
C GLY A 54 5.36 24.69 34.19
N GLU A 55 6.61 25.08 34.39
CA GLU A 55 7.72 24.85 33.45
C GLU A 55 7.88 23.37 33.03
N GLY A 56 7.72 22.43 33.97
CA GLY A 56 7.77 21.01 33.65
C GLY A 56 6.62 20.53 32.75
N ALA A 57 5.43 21.14 32.87
CA ALA A 57 4.29 20.84 31.99
C ALA A 57 4.54 21.40 30.58
N ASP A 58 5.19 22.56 30.47
CA ASP A 58 5.54 23.18 29.19
C ASP A 58 6.58 22.33 28.43
N GLU A 59 7.63 21.88 29.12
CA GLU A 59 8.64 20.96 28.56
C GLU A 59 8.02 19.62 28.14
N TYR A 60 7.15 19.06 28.97
CA TYR A 60 6.43 17.83 28.64
C TYR A 60 5.58 18.01 27.38
N LYS A 61 4.80 19.10 27.32
CA LYS A 61 3.96 19.41 26.16
C LYS A 61 4.80 19.49 24.88
N TYR A 62 5.94 20.18 24.93
CA TYR A 62 6.86 20.28 23.80
C TYR A 62 7.30 18.91 23.27
N GLU A 63 7.72 18.01 24.17
CA GLU A 63 8.11 16.66 23.78
C GLU A 63 6.93 15.85 23.23
N THR A 64 5.74 15.96 23.82
CA THR A 64 4.57 15.25 23.32
C THR A 64 4.09 15.75 21.96
N ASP A 65 4.15 17.06 21.70
CA ASP A 65 3.82 17.66 20.40
C ASP A 65 4.77 17.12 19.31
N HIS A 66 6.07 17.04 19.63
CA HIS A 66 7.08 16.51 18.72
C HIS A 66 6.92 15.00 18.45
N ILE A 67 6.46 14.22 19.44
CA ILE A 67 6.09 12.81 19.22
C ILE A 67 4.87 12.69 18.29
N LEU A 68 3.84 13.53 18.48
CA LEU A 68 2.65 13.55 17.62
C LEU A 68 3.00 13.88 16.17
N GLU A 69 3.90 14.84 15.96
CA GLU A 69 4.44 15.18 14.63
C GLU A 69 5.11 13.96 13.98
N LYS A 70 6.02 13.29 14.70
CA LYS A 70 6.70 12.09 14.19
C LYS A 70 5.76 10.94 13.85
N ILE A 71 4.68 10.75 14.62
CA ILE A 71 3.65 9.76 14.30
C ILE A 71 2.95 10.13 12.99
N GLY A 72 2.63 11.41 12.79
CA GLY A 72 2.04 11.92 11.54
C GLY A 72 2.96 11.75 10.32
N ASP A 73 4.25 12.01 10.47
CA ASP A 73 5.25 11.81 9.42
C ASP A 73 5.37 10.33 9.01
N MET A 74 5.42 9.42 10.00
CA MET A 74 5.43 7.98 9.74
C MET A 74 4.17 7.54 9.01
N ASN A 75 3.01 8.09 9.38
CA ASN A 75 1.75 7.78 8.71
C ASN A 75 1.77 8.19 7.24
N SER A 76 2.21 9.43 6.99
CA SER A 76 2.34 9.98 5.63
C SER A 76 3.33 9.17 4.77
N ALA A 77 4.45 8.72 5.36
CA ALA A 77 5.43 7.90 4.66
C ALA A 77 4.87 6.52 4.27
N VAL A 78 4.12 5.86 5.16
CA VAL A 78 3.50 4.56 4.87
C VAL A 78 2.43 4.70 3.79
N ASP A 79 1.61 5.76 3.85
CA ASP A 79 0.57 6.01 2.85
C ASP A 79 1.17 6.30 1.46
N ALA A 80 2.21 7.14 1.40
CA ALA A 80 2.93 7.41 0.15
C ALA A 80 3.58 6.15 -0.44
N LEU A 81 4.22 5.31 0.38
CA LEU A 81 4.79 4.03 -0.07
C LEU A 81 3.71 3.11 -0.65
N ASN A 82 2.52 3.11 -0.06
CA ASN A 82 1.41 2.29 -0.54
C ASN A 82 0.83 2.81 -1.86
N THR A 83 0.55 4.11 -1.93
CA THR A 83 -0.10 4.75 -3.08
C THR A 83 0.85 4.89 -4.27
N ASP A 84 2.05 5.40 -4.04
CA ASP A 84 3.00 5.72 -5.12
C ASP A 84 3.98 4.58 -5.41
N GLY A 85 4.26 3.71 -4.44
CA GLY A 85 5.17 2.58 -4.60
C GLY A 85 4.42 1.31 -5.00
N ILE A 86 3.71 0.74 -4.03
CA ILE A 86 3.14 -0.61 -4.15
C ILE A 86 2.03 -0.65 -5.20
N SER A 87 1.15 0.35 -5.24
CA SER A 87 0.09 0.42 -6.25
C SER A 87 0.63 0.51 -7.67
N ASN A 88 1.63 1.37 -7.89
CA ASN A 88 2.25 1.54 -9.20
C ASN A 88 2.98 0.27 -9.68
N VAL A 89 3.67 -0.43 -8.78
CA VAL A 89 4.28 -1.74 -9.10
C VAL A 89 3.21 -2.75 -9.50
N ARG A 90 2.12 -2.85 -8.74
CA ARG A 90 1.02 -3.77 -9.04
C ARG A 90 0.41 -3.46 -10.41
N GLN A 91 0.12 -2.19 -10.69
CA GLN A 91 -0.46 -1.75 -11.95
C GLN A 91 0.47 -2.07 -13.12
N SER A 92 1.77 -1.77 -12.98
CA SER A 92 2.76 -2.05 -14.04
C SER A 92 2.81 -3.55 -14.37
N ILE A 93 2.74 -4.42 -13.35
CA ILE A 93 2.69 -5.88 -13.57
C ILE A 93 1.41 -6.27 -14.31
N SER A 94 0.26 -5.73 -13.91
CA SER A 94 -1.01 -6.00 -14.58
C SER A 94 -1.04 -5.54 -16.03
N ASP A 95 -0.46 -4.37 -16.33
CA ASP A 95 -0.38 -3.84 -17.69
C ASP A 95 0.53 -4.70 -18.57
N MET A 96 1.71 -5.09 -18.06
CA MET A 96 2.62 -5.99 -18.78
C MET A 96 1.99 -7.36 -19.02
N ASP A 97 1.30 -7.93 -18.03
CA ASP A 97 0.62 -9.21 -18.16
C ASP A 97 -0.50 -9.17 -19.22
N ALA A 98 -1.28 -8.09 -19.23
CA ALA A 98 -2.32 -7.88 -20.24
C ALA A 98 -1.74 -7.73 -21.65
N GLU A 99 -0.66 -6.95 -21.81
CA GLU A 99 0.00 -6.75 -23.09
C GLU A 99 0.60 -8.07 -23.63
N LEU A 100 1.29 -8.82 -22.78
CA LEU A 100 1.82 -10.14 -23.14
C LEU A 100 0.70 -11.11 -23.54
N GLY A 101 -0.39 -11.13 -22.79
CA GLY A 101 -1.57 -11.93 -23.11
C GLY A 101 -2.17 -11.58 -24.46
N GLU A 102 -2.27 -10.29 -24.80
CA GLU A 102 -2.76 -9.84 -26.10
C GLU A 102 -1.82 -10.25 -27.25
N GLN A 103 -0.50 -10.06 -27.09
CA GLN A 103 0.49 -10.45 -28.09
C GLN A 103 0.45 -11.95 -28.36
N ILE A 104 0.36 -12.77 -27.31
CA ILE A 104 0.31 -14.23 -27.44
C ILE A 104 -0.99 -14.69 -28.15
N ARG A 105 -2.13 -14.04 -27.88
CA ARG A 105 -3.37 -14.32 -28.62
C ARG A 105 -3.27 -13.97 -30.11
N LYS A 106 -2.62 -12.86 -30.46
CA LYS A 106 -2.41 -12.47 -31.86
C LYS A 106 -1.55 -13.50 -32.59
N MET A 107 -0.42 -13.91 -32.00
CA MET A 107 0.45 -14.95 -32.59
C MET A 107 -0.29 -16.27 -32.84
N ALA A 108 -1.13 -16.71 -31.90
CA ALA A 108 -1.92 -17.94 -32.06
C ALA A 108 -2.91 -17.89 -33.23
N ASN A 109 -3.53 -16.73 -33.46
CA ASN A 109 -4.50 -16.55 -34.53
C ASN A 109 -3.82 -16.37 -35.89
N ASP A 110 -2.65 -15.72 -35.94
CA ASP A 110 -1.91 -15.52 -37.19
C ASP A 110 -1.31 -16.83 -37.74
N GLU A 111 -0.97 -17.79 -36.89
CA GLU A 111 -0.50 -19.12 -37.32
C GLU A 111 -1.62 -20.04 -37.83
N THR A 112 -2.88 -19.81 -37.40
CA THR A 112 -4.03 -20.62 -37.83
C THR A 112 -4.63 -20.19 -39.17
N ASP A 113 -4.40 -18.96 -39.62
CA ASP A 113 -4.84 -18.46 -40.94
C ASP A 113 -3.85 -18.78 -42.09
N GLY A 114 -2.71 -19.41 -41.79
CA GLY A 114 -1.63 -19.71 -42.73
C GLY A 114 -1.54 -21.17 -43.23
N GLU A 115 -2.36 -22.10 -42.71
CA GLU A 115 -2.48 -23.51 -43.14
C GLU A 115 -3.76 -23.77 -43.95
#